data_AF-A0A920E0T9-F1
#
_entry.id   AF-A0A920E0T9-F1
#
_cell.length_a   1.000
_cell.length_b   1.000
_cell.length_c   1.000
_cell.angle_alpha   90.00
_cell.angle_beta   90.00
_cell.angle_gamma   90.00
#
_symmetry.space_group_name_H-M   'P 1'
#
loop_
_entity.id
_entity.type
_entity.pdbx_description
1 polymer ?
#
loop_
_entity_poly.entity_id
_entity_poly.type
_entity_poly.pdbx_seq_one_letter_code
_entity_poly.pdbx_strand_id
1 'polypeptide(L)'
;MNIMNKKLKILHVVPTLKKDGAEVQLSTLFKNFKHTDIDLFTFDMYPNGDSVIDNLNQIKVMTSKSFFGFVYLNNLIRNNDYDFVHSHLPKSDIIVGIICKLNKVSNHIISVHAQYGTRKGENKIKYKLTRKFGNGLNSSVGVIAISEKIKIWLISEKR
;
A
#
# COMPACT_ATOMS: atom_id res chain seq x y z
N MET A 1 32.77 4.44 1.60
CA MET A 1 31.59 3.61 1.92
C MET A 1 31.01 3.12 0.60
N ASN A 2 30.97 1.80 0.35
CA ASN A 2 30.57 1.24 -0.94
C ASN A 2 29.05 1.37 -1.13
N ILE A 3 28.62 2.24 -2.05
CA ILE A 3 27.21 2.55 -2.35
C ILE A 3 26.43 1.29 -2.81
N MET A 4 27.13 0.25 -3.25
CA MET A 4 26.56 -0.98 -3.82
C MET A 4 25.96 -1.99 -2.81
N ASN A 5 26.12 -1.79 -1.48
CA ASN A 5 25.61 -2.74 -0.48
C ASN A 5 24.42 -2.24 0.36
N LYS A 6 23.92 -1.02 0.12
CA LYS A 6 22.73 -0.55 0.84
C LYS A 6 21.49 -1.24 0.26
N LYS A 7 20.85 -2.12 1.04
CA LYS A 7 19.53 -2.67 0.69
C LYS A 7 18.50 -1.54 0.76
N LEU A 8 17.62 -1.47 -0.24
CA LEU A 8 16.50 -0.53 -0.21
C LEU A 8 15.53 -0.94 0.90
N LYS A 9 15.14 0.00 1.76
CA LYS A 9 14.15 -0.25 2.81
C LYS A 9 12.78 0.22 2.34
N ILE A 10 11.83 -0.70 2.20
CA ILE A 10 10.50 -0.41 1.67
C ILE A 10 9.44 -0.80 2.69
N LEU A 11 8.54 0.13 3.00
CA LEU A 11 7.33 -0.15 3.76
C LEU A 11 6.19 -0.46 2.80
N HIS A 12 5.71 -1.70 2.77
CA HIS A 12 4.48 -2.07 2.09
C HIS A 12 3.28 -1.86 3.01
N VAL A 13 2.19 -1.32 2.49
CA VAL A 13 0.97 -1.04 3.26
C VAL A 13 -0.25 -1.67 2.59
N VAL A 14 -0.88 -2.64 3.27
CA VAL A 14 -2.06 -3.38 2.80
C VAL A 14 -3.23 -3.21 3.78
N PRO A 15 -4.48 -3.25 3.31
CA PRO A 15 -5.64 -3.05 4.16
C PRO A 15 -5.92 -4.25 5.08
N THR A 16 -5.61 -5.45 4.60
CA THR A 16 -5.81 -6.73 5.29
C THR A 16 -4.82 -7.76 4.76
N LEU A 17 -4.60 -8.86 5.49
CA LEU A 17 -3.89 -10.05 5.02
C LEU A 17 -4.81 -11.19 4.60
N LYS A 18 -6.12 -10.94 4.50
CA LYS A 18 -7.06 -11.90 3.90
C LYS A 18 -6.54 -12.37 2.55
N LYS A 19 -6.56 -13.68 2.32
CA LYS A 19 -6.07 -14.30 1.09
C LYS A 19 -7.02 -14.06 -0.08
N ASP A 20 -6.85 -12.89 -0.68
CA ASP A 20 -7.46 -12.49 -1.94
C ASP A 20 -6.34 -12.25 -2.99
N GLY A 21 -6.72 -11.89 -4.22
CA GLY A 21 -5.78 -11.85 -5.35
C GLY A 21 -4.56 -10.96 -5.16
N ALA A 22 -4.73 -9.76 -4.59
CA ALA A 22 -3.62 -8.81 -4.43
C ALA A 22 -2.63 -9.24 -3.34
N GLU A 23 -3.15 -9.76 -2.23
CA GLU A 23 -2.40 -10.23 -1.07
C GLU A 23 -1.59 -11.50 -1.41
N VAL A 24 -2.18 -12.42 -2.19
CA VAL A 24 -1.47 -13.61 -2.70
C VAL A 24 -0.34 -13.22 -3.65
N GLN A 25 -0.58 -12.28 -4.56
CA GLN A 25 0.46 -11.77 -5.46
C GLN A 25 1.61 -11.12 -4.68
N LEU A 26 1.30 -10.26 -3.70
CA LEU A 26 2.32 -9.58 -2.88
C LEU A 26 3.16 -10.55 -2.06
N SER A 27 2.52 -11.48 -1.36
CA SER A 27 3.24 -12.48 -0.55
C SER A 27 4.14 -13.38 -1.40
N THR A 28 3.76 -13.64 -2.66
CA THR A 28 4.61 -14.37 -3.62
C THR A 28 5.78 -13.51 -4.10
N LEU A 29 5.56 -12.22 -4.36
CA LEU A 29 6.61 -11.29 -4.78
C LEU A 29 7.68 -11.08 -3.71
N PHE A 30 7.29 -10.91 -2.46
CA PHE A 30 8.23 -10.66 -1.35
C PHE A 30 9.25 -11.79 -1.17
N LYS A 31 8.86 -13.05 -1.42
CA LYS A 31 9.77 -14.20 -1.37
C LYS A 31 10.92 -14.12 -2.39
N ASN A 32 10.77 -13.30 -3.43
CA ASN A 32 11.74 -13.17 -4.51
C ASN A 32 12.67 -11.95 -4.36
N PHE A 33 12.46 -11.08 -3.38
CA PHE A 33 13.28 -9.89 -3.18
C PHE A 33 14.57 -10.23 -2.42
N LYS A 34 15.73 -10.09 -3.08
CA LYS A 34 17.04 -10.41 -2.50
C LYS A 34 17.81 -9.19 -1.97
N HIS A 35 17.52 -8.00 -2.48
CA HIS A 35 18.26 -6.76 -2.20
C HIS A 35 17.38 -5.66 -1.60
N THR A 36 16.31 -6.06 -0.92
CA THR A 36 15.32 -5.16 -0.32
C THR A 36 15.05 -5.61 1.10
N ASP A 37 15.05 -4.66 2.04
CA ASP A 37 14.51 -4.83 3.37
C ASP A 37 13.04 -4.44 3.34
N ILE A 38 12.17 -5.39 3.69
CA ILE A 38 10.72 -5.25 3.53
C ILE A 38 10.09 -5.23 4.91
N ASP A 39 9.45 -4.10 5.21
CA ASP A 39 8.49 -3.99 6.28
C ASP A 39 7.08 -4.06 5.68
N LEU A 40 6.17 -4.78 6.33
CA LEU A 40 4.76 -4.83 5.93
C LEU A 40 3.89 -4.29 7.05
N PHE A 41 3.06 -3.29 6.76
CA PHE A 41 2.00 -2.85 7.66
C PHE A 41 0.63 -3.29 7.14
N THR A 42 -0.18 -3.87 8.05
CA THR A 42 -1.59 -4.19 7.79
C THR A 42 -2.51 -3.64 8.87
N PHE A 43 -3.68 -3.13 8.46
CA PHE A 43 -4.73 -2.74 9.40
C PHE A 43 -5.50 -3.95 9.98
N ASP A 44 -5.39 -5.12 9.34
CA ASP A 44 -6.06 -6.34 9.76
C ASP A 44 -5.25 -7.58 9.33
N MET A 45 -4.82 -8.39 10.29
CA MET A 45 -4.12 -9.65 9.98
C MET A 45 -5.05 -10.77 9.52
N TYR A 46 -6.37 -10.59 9.68
CA TYR A 46 -7.39 -11.58 9.35
C TYR A 46 -7.12 -12.97 9.99
N PRO A 47 -6.89 -13.05 11.32
CA PRO A 47 -6.36 -14.26 11.97
C PRO A 47 -7.33 -15.45 12.00
N ASN A 48 -8.63 -15.20 11.89
CA ASN A 48 -9.68 -16.22 12.01
C ASN A 48 -10.17 -16.74 10.65
N GLY A 49 -9.46 -16.45 9.56
CA GLY A 49 -9.82 -16.87 8.20
C GLY A 49 -8.59 -17.24 7.37
N ASP A 50 -8.78 -17.51 6.08
CA ASP A 50 -7.68 -17.83 5.15
C ASP A 50 -6.83 -16.56 4.93
N SER A 51 -5.64 -16.54 5.52
CA SER A 51 -4.71 -15.40 5.56
C SER A 51 -3.40 -15.74 4.85
N VAL A 52 -2.75 -14.74 4.28
CA VAL A 52 -1.41 -14.92 3.65
C VAL A 52 -0.25 -14.85 4.65
N ILE A 53 -0.53 -14.74 5.94
CA ILE A 53 0.50 -14.55 6.98
C ILE A 53 1.60 -15.62 6.95
N ASP A 54 1.24 -16.89 6.72
CA ASP A 54 2.19 -18.00 6.65
C ASP A 54 3.17 -17.89 5.47
N ASN A 55 2.81 -17.13 4.44
CA ASN A 55 3.69 -16.83 3.31
C ASN A 55 4.64 -15.66 3.58
N LEU A 56 4.53 -15.00 4.73
CA LEU A 56 5.26 -13.80 5.10
C LEU A 56 6.27 -14.02 6.24
N ASN A 57 6.61 -15.27 6.56
CA ASN A 57 7.45 -15.63 7.72
C ASN A 57 8.84 -14.96 7.77
N GLN A 58 9.35 -14.42 6.65
CA GLN A 58 10.64 -13.72 6.56
C GLN A 58 10.50 -12.19 6.55
N ILE A 59 9.26 -11.69 6.61
CA ILE A 59 8.92 -10.27 6.48
C ILE A 59 8.47 -9.77 7.85
N LYS A 60 8.97 -8.60 8.25
CA LYS A 60 8.50 -7.96 9.48
C LYS A 60 7.08 -7.42 9.26
N VAL A 61 6.10 -8.16 9.78
CA VAL A 61 4.69 -7.76 9.72
C VAL A 61 4.33 -6.96 10.97
N MET A 62 3.84 -5.74 10.76
CA MET A 62 3.34 -4.85 11.79
C MET A 62 1.85 -4.65 11.60
N THR A 63 1.11 -4.58 12.69
CA THR A 63 -0.33 -4.35 12.64
C THR A 63 -0.77 -3.40 13.74
N SER A 64 -1.80 -2.63 13.45
CA SER A 64 -2.53 -1.87 14.45
C SER A 64 -4.02 -1.96 14.12
N LYS A 65 -4.78 -2.60 15.01
CA LYS A 65 -6.24 -2.66 14.94
C LYS A 65 -6.81 -1.31 15.40
N SER A 66 -7.95 -0.91 14.83
CA SER A 66 -8.75 0.27 15.25
C SER A 66 -8.23 1.65 14.77
N PHE A 67 -8.89 2.72 15.24
CA PHE A 67 -8.66 4.13 14.87
C PHE A 67 -7.20 4.60 15.05
N PHE A 68 -6.48 3.99 16.01
CA PHE A 68 -5.05 4.27 16.25
C PHE A 68 -4.12 3.80 15.13
N GLY A 69 -4.59 2.98 14.19
CA GLY A 69 -3.79 2.52 13.07
C GLY A 69 -3.26 3.66 12.20
N PHE A 70 -4.00 4.77 12.09
CA PHE A 70 -3.50 5.97 11.41
C PHE A 70 -2.30 6.58 12.13
N VAL A 71 -2.40 6.80 13.44
CA VAL A 71 -1.34 7.42 14.25
C VAL A 71 -0.10 6.53 14.27
N TYR A 72 -0.30 5.21 14.43
CA TYR A 72 0.81 4.26 14.40
C TYR A 72 1.52 4.26 13.04
N LEU A 73 0.77 4.16 11.94
CA LEU A 73 1.34 4.19 10.59
C LEU A 73 2.05 5.52 10.29
N ASN A 74 1.49 6.64 10.76
CA ASN A 74 2.11 7.96 10.65
C ASN A 74 3.46 8.01 11.37
N ASN A 75 3.53 7.52 12.61
CA ASN A 75 4.78 7.46 13.36
C ASN A 75 5.77 6.47 12.74
N LEU A 76 5.28 5.34 12.23
CA LEU A 76 6.10 4.35 11.55
C LEU A 76 6.79 4.97 10.32
N ILE A 77 6.03 5.65 9.45
CA ILE A 77 6.55 6.32 8.25
C ILE A 77 7.53 7.44 8.60
N ARG A 78 7.28 8.21 9.65
CA ARG A 78 8.13 9.37 10.03
C ARG A 78 9.42 8.98 10.74
N ASN A 79 9.38 7.92 11.54
CA ASN A 79 10.48 7.58 12.45
C ASN A 79 11.38 6.46 11.90
N ASN A 80 11.08 5.95 10.71
CA ASN A 80 11.91 4.95 10.05
C ASN A 80 12.32 5.52 8.69
N ASP A 81 13.62 5.48 8.40
CA ASP A 81 14.19 5.97 7.13
C ASP A 81 13.87 5.02 5.96
N TYR A 82 12.59 4.96 5.58
CA TYR A 82 12.14 4.19 4.42
C TYR A 82 12.56 4.91 3.13
N ASP A 83 13.23 4.18 2.22
CA ASP A 83 13.54 4.66 0.89
C ASP A 83 12.27 4.76 0.03
N PHE A 84 11.26 3.93 0.29
CA PHE A 84 9.92 4.03 -0.31
C PHE A 84 8.80 3.58 0.66
N VAL A 85 7.64 4.23 0.54
CA VAL A 85 6.38 3.72 1.11
C VAL A 85 5.50 3.26 -0.05
N HIS A 86 5.12 1.99 -0.07
CA HIS A 86 4.37 1.38 -1.17
C HIS A 86 2.99 0.92 -0.68
N SER A 87 1.94 1.63 -1.07
CA SER A 87 0.57 1.24 -0.71
C SER A 87 -0.08 0.38 -1.79
N HIS A 88 -0.92 -0.53 -1.33
CA HIS A 88 -1.72 -1.41 -2.19
C HIS A 88 -3.17 -1.39 -1.75
N LEU A 89 -4.07 -1.35 -2.73
CA LEU A 89 -5.52 -1.35 -2.56
C LEU A 89 -6.08 -0.03 -2.00
N PRO A 90 -7.35 0.30 -2.33
CA PRO A 90 -7.83 1.67 -2.23
C PRO A 90 -7.79 2.26 -0.81
N LYS A 91 -8.08 1.46 0.22
CA LYS A 91 -8.05 1.92 1.62
C LYS A 91 -6.65 2.35 2.03
N SER A 92 -5.63 1.55 1.73
CA SER A 92 -4.23 1.91 2.03
C SER A 92 -3.78 3.09 1.20
N ASP A 93 -4.13 3.12 -0.09
CA ASP A 93 -3.74 4.21 -1.00
C ASP A 93 -4.24 5.58 -0.54
N ILE A 94 -5.46 5.62 -0.02
CA ILE A 94 -6.04 6.84 0.57
C ILE A 94 -5.31 7.22 1.86
N ILE A 95 -5.16 6.29 2.79
CA ILE A 95 -4.57 6.58 4.12
C ILE A 95 -3.11 7.00 3.98
N VAL A 96 -2.31 6.23 3.24
CA VAL A 96 -0.89 6.52 3.01
C VAL A 96 -0.74 7.83 2.24
N GLY A 97 -1.58 8.07 1.23
CA GLY A 97 -1.59 9.35 0.51
C GLY A 97 -1.77 10.56 1.42
N ILE A 98 -2.73 10.48 2.37
CA ILE A 98 -2.95 11.53 3.36
C ILE A 98 -1.72 11.70 4.26
N ILE A 99 -1.18 10.61 4.81
CA ILE A 99 0.00 10.63 5.68
C ILE A 99 1.20 11.24 4.95
N CYS A 100 1.48 10.79 3.73
CA CYS A 100 2.60 11.27 2.94
C CYS A 100 2.45 12.75 2.59
N LYS A 101 1.24 13.21 2.24
CA LYS A 101 0.96 14.62 1.98
C LYS A 101 1.17 15.50 3.23
N LEU A 102 0.67 15.06 4.40
CA LEU A 102 0.81 15.80 5.65
C LEU A 102 2.28 15.90 6.10
N ASN A 103 3.04 14.83 5.90
CA ASN A 103 4.44 14.75 6.32
C ASN A 103 5.44 15.18 5.23
N LYS A 104 4.97 15.60 4.05
CA LYS A 104 5.80 15.91 2.88
C LYS A 104 6.74 14.76 2.47
N VAL A 105 6.29 13.52 2.65
CA VAL A 105 7.00 12.32 2.21
C VAL A 105 6.89 12.22 0.69
N SER A 106 8.02 12.30 0.00
CA SER A 106 8.07 12.37 -1.46
C SER A 106 8.26 11.03 -2.15
N ASN A 107 8.44 9.92 -1.43
CA ASN A 107 8.77 8.61 -2.00
C ASN A 107 7.61 7.59 -1.88
N HIS A 108 6.37 8.06 -2.02
CA HIS A 108 5.17 7.22 -2.01
C HIS A 108 4.91 6.60 -3.39
N ILE A 109 4.80 5.26 -3.46
CA ILE A 109 4.40 4.50 -4.65
C ILE A 109 3.06 3.82 -4.40
N ILE A 110 2.22 3.72 -5.43
CA ILE A 110 0.91 3.05 -5.35
C ILE A 110 0.85 1.90 -6.36
N SER A 111 0.36 0.74 -5.95
CA SER A 111 -0.09 -0.30 -6.90
C SER A 111 -1.61 -0.44 -6.91
N VAL A 112 -2.20 -0.18 -8.08
CA VAL A 112 -3.64 -0.21 -8.29
C VAL A 112 -4.05 -1.56 -8.85
N HIS A 113 -4.67 -2.38 -8.01
CA HIS A 113 -5.07 -3.75 -8.34
C HIS A 113 -6.47 -3.86 -8.96
N ALA A 114 -7.33 -2.87 -8.75
CA ALA A 114 -8.70 -2.85 -9.27
C ALA A 114 -9.19 -1.41 -9.42
N GLN A 115 -10.22 -1.22 -10.24
CA GLN A 115 -10.91 0.06 -10.33
C GLN A 115 -11.58 0.40 -8.99
N TYR A 116 -11.49 1.65 -8.57
CA TYR A 116 -12.02 2.07 -7.27
C TYR A 116 -13.54 2.20 -7.32
N GLY A 117 -14.24 1.62 -6.34
CA GLY A 117 -15.70 1.71 -6.24
C GLY A 117 -16.47 0.82 -7.21
N THR A 118 -15.81 -0.17 -7.82
CA THR A 118 -16.45 -1.16 -8.70
C THR A 118 -16.74 -2.48 -8.01
N ARG A 119 -16.31 -2.68 -6.74
CA ARG A 119 -16.60 -3.91 -6.00
C ARG A 119 -18.02 -3.88 -5.42
N LYS A 120 -18.69 -5.04 -5.39
CA LYS A 120 -20.04 -5.19 -4.83
C LYS A 120 -20.03 -4.83 -3.34
N GLY A 121 -20.92 -3.92 -2.93
CA GLY A 121 -21.00 -3.42 -1.54
C GLY A 121 -20.12 -2.20 -1.23
N GLU A 122 -19.33 -1.70 -2.18
CA GLU A 122 -18.55 -0.47 -1.96
C GLU A 122 -19.38 0.81 -2.11
N ASN A 123 -19.17 1.76 -1.19
CA ASN A 123 -19.80 3.08 -1.28
C ASN A 123 -19.16 3.91 -2.39
N LYS A 124 -19.81 3.97 -3.55
CA LYS A 124 -19.37 4.73 -4.73
C LYS A 124 -19.14 6.22 -4.44
N ILE A 125 -19.90 6.80 -3.51
CA ILE A 125 -19.80 8.22 -3.13
C ILE A 125 -18.48 8.49 -2.42
N LYS A 126 -18.05 7.60 -1.51
CA LYS A 126 -16.74 7.69 -0.83
C LYS A 126 -15.61 7.83 -1.84
N TYR A 127 -15.60 6.98 -2.86
CA TYR A 127 -14.59 7.00 -3.90
C TYR A 127 -14.69 8.21 -4.84
N LYS A 128 -15.89 8.75 -5.05
CA LYS A 128 -16.09 10.00 -5.82
C LYS A 128 -15.60 11.23 -5.03
N LEU A 129 -15.74 11.22 -3.71
CA LEU A 129 -15.21 12.27 -2.83
C LEU A 129 -13.69 12.22 -2.76
N THR A 130 -13.10 11.05 -2.51
CA THR A 130 -11.64 10.90 -2.45
C THR A 130 -11.00 11.28 -3.79
N ARG A 131 -11.68 10.98 -4.92
CA ARG A 131 -11.32 11.44 -6.27
C ARG A 131 -11.14 12.96 -6.39
N LYS A 132 -12.03 13.77 -5.80
CA LYS A 132 -11.99 15.25 -5.91
C LYS A 132 -10.93 15.91 -5.04
N PHE A 133 -10.56 15.31 -3.89
CA PHE A 133 -9.67 15.95 -2.91
C PHE A 133 -8.19 15.59 -3.05
N GLY A 134 -7.82 14.94 -4.15
CA GLY A 134 -6.48 14.41 -4.36
C GLY A 134 -6.31 13.10 -3.60
N ASN A 135 -6.65 12.00 -4.27
CA ASN A 135 -6.25 10.67 -3.84
C ASN A 135 -4.72 10.63 -3.64
N GLY A 136 -4.21 9.68 -2.85
CA GLY A 136 -2.76 9.43 -2.73
C GLY A 136 -2.03 9.31 -4.07
N LEU A 137 -2.76 9.01 -5.16
CA LEU A 137 -2.30 9.03 -6.55
C LEU A 137 -1.67 10.35 -7.00
N ASN A 138 -2.17 11.49 -6.53
CA ASN A 138 -1.62 12.80 -6.92
C ASN A 138 -0.40 13.19 -6.09
N SER A 139 -0.21 12.58 -4.92
CA SER A 139 0.96 12.78 -4.06
C SER A 139 2.04 11.72 -4.24
N SER A 140 1.74 10.62 -4.95
CA SER A 140 2.70 9.54 -5.22
C SER A 140 3.68 9.92 -6.32
N VAL A 141 4.94 9.51 -6.19
CA VAL A 141 5.95 9.61 -7.27
C VAL A 141 5.75 8.61 -8.39
N GLY A 142 4.99 7.55 -8.15
CA GLY A 142 4.75 6.52 -9.14
C GLY A 142 3.48 5.74 -8.87
N VAL A 143 2.80 5.38 -9.95
CA VAL A 143 1.61 4.53 -9.93
C VAL A 143 1.87 3.31 -10.81
N ILE A 144 1.75 2.13 -10.23
CA ILE A 144 1.86 0.83 -10.89
C ILE A 144 0.44 0.32 -11.15
N ALA A 145 0.09 0.16 -12.42
CA ALA A 145 -1.14 -0.52 -12.82
C ALA A 145 -0.85 -2.01 -13.00
N ILE A 146 -1.63 -2.91 -12.41
CA ILE A 146 -1.37 -4.36 -12.53
C ILE A 146 -1.77 -4.94 -13.89
N SER A 147 -2.56 -4.20 -14.68
CA SER A 147 -2.98 -4.58 -16.02
C SER A 147 -3.22 -3.36 -16.90
N GLU A 148 -3.23 -3.59 -18.22
CA GLU A 148 -3.54 -2.54 -19.20
C GLU A 148 -4.93 -1.95 -18.99
N LYS A 149 -5.92 -2.77 -18.59
CA LYS A 149 -7.27 -2.30 -18.24
C LYS A 149 -7.25 -1.26 -17.12
N ILE A 150 -6.43 -1.48 -16.08
CA ILE A 150 -6.29 -0.53 -14.98
C ILE A 150 -5.52 0.72 -15.41
N LYS A 151 -4.47 0.55 -16.24
CA LYS A 151 -3.72 1.68 -16.79
C LYS A 151 -4.61 2.60 -17.62
N ILE A 152 -5.40 2.06 -18.54
CA ILE A 152 -6.36 2.82 -19.35
C ILE A 152 -7.36 3.55 -18.44
N TRP A 153 -7.90 2.87 -17.43
CA TRP A 153 -8.82 3.50 -16.47
C TRP A 153 -8.17 4.68 -15.73
N LEU A 154 -6.95 4.49 -15.18
CA LEU A 154 -6.23 5.56 -14.49
C LEU A 154 -5.93 6.76 -15.39
N ILE A 155 -5.60 6.53 -16.66
CA ILE A 155 -5.36 7.61 -17.64
C ILE A 155 -6.67 8.31 -17.99
N SER A 156 -7.76 7.55 -18.17
CA SER A 156 -9.07 8.12 -18.50
C SER A 156 -9.65 8.99 -17.38
N GLU A 157 -9.34 8.69 -16.11
CA GLU A 157 -9.79 9.46 -14.95
C GLU A 157 -8.92 10.71 -14.68
N LYS A 158 -7.77 10.87 -15.35
CA LYS A 158 -6.94 12.09 -15.25
C LYS A 158 -7.40 13.22 -16.20
N ARG A 159 -8.30 12.91 -17.14
CA ARG A 159 -8.92 13.89 -18.05
C ARG A 159 -10.17 14.49 -17.40
#